data_AF-A0A6M5FC91-F1
#
_entry.id   AF-A0A6M5FC91-F1
#
_cell.length_a   1.000
_cell.length_b   1.000
_cell.length_c   1.000
_cell.angle_alpha   90.00
_cell.angle_beta   90.00
_cell.angle_gamma   90.00
#
_symmetry.space_group_name_H-M   'P 1'
#
loop_
_entity.id
_entity.type
_entity.pdbx_description
1 polymer ?
#
loop_
_entity_poly.entity_id
_entity_poly.type
_entity_poly.pdbx_seq_one_letter_code
_entity_poly.pdbx_strand_id
1 'polypeptide(L)'
;MTIIKRAWTAVARRRRRSLTIALIMTLIFTLLIGTLTVQQTMAQLKQSVERNIRAGFSIASKQPSGEVPMEMARQVQRAHGVKAHNFQSETTAELPGKQLVDVAGSGVQLDSGIAGEAKVTGATQSDLLSEFTGRFYQLEQGKHLTKRDQNAALVHKTFAEKNGIKPGDKLDITKDGRRVTVTVSGIFSGKGEKPAVLQSDMAENHLITNLATAQQLTGSQQLTRATYFAEHPHQLKLLTDRAKSLPNVDWKKFSLTDNGAVFAGVLQNIAGIQNILTIATIGAAAAGLAVLSLVLVFWVRGRLHEIGILLSIGTSKRQIIGQFLAELAIIALVSSVFALAIGSVTSSQISTALTAQTDQNQRTEKTVVQATPIATYLQALTFGYMVVLLSAIAATAPIMRQSPKQILAKLS
;
A
#
# COMPACT_ATOMS: atom_id res chain seq x y z
N MET A 1 -43.96 -1.29 -31.98
CA MET A 1 -42.49 -1.10 -31.82
C MET A 1 -42.13 -1.26 -30.35
N THR A 2 -41.16 -2.12 -30.01
CA THR A 2 -40.70 -2.33 -28.64
C THR A 2 -40.08 -1.05 -28.05
N ILE A 3 -40.19 -0.86 -26.73
CA ILE A 3 -39.64 0.30 -25.99
C ILE A 3 -38.14 0.50 -26.31
N ILE A 4 -37.39 -0.60 -26.44
CA ILE A 4 -35.96 -0.61 -26.78
C ILE A 4 -35.69 -0.04 -28.17
N LYS A 5 -36.47 -0.42 -29.20
CA LYS A 5 -36.31 0.13 -30.57
C LYS A 5 -36.56 1.63 -30.61
N ARG A 6 -37.56 2.12 -29.87
CA ARG A 6 -37.86 3.56 -29.74
C ARG A 6 -36.72 4.31 -29.03
N ALA A 7 -36.22 3.75 -27.92
CA ALA A 7 -35.10 4.34 -27.18
C ALA A 7 -33.82 4.46 -28.03
N TRP A 8 -33.45 3.40 -28.76
CA TRP A 8 -32.30 3.43 -29.67
C TRP A 8 -32.45 4.48 -30.77
N THR A 9 -33.62 4.55 -31.42
CA THR A 9 -33.87 5.58 -32.45
C THR A 9 -33.83 7.00 -31.88
N ALA A 10 -34.28 7.23 -30.64
CA ALA A 10 -34.23 8.53 -30.00
C ALA A 10 -32.80 8.96 -29.69
N VAL A 11 -31.96 8.04 -29.20
CA VAL A 11 -30.53 8.26 -28.95
C VAL A 11 -29.80 8.60 -30.25
N ALA A 12 -30.06 7.86 -31.32
CA ALA A 12 -29.41 8.02 -32.63
C ALA A 12 -29.80 9.32 -33.35
N ARG A 13 -31.05 9.78 -33.19
CA ARG A 13 -31.57 10.97 -33.88
C ARG A 13 -31.13 12.29 -33.25
N ARG A 14 -30.87 12.33 -31.93
CA ARG A 14 -30.42 13.55 -31.22
C ARG A 14 -28.97 13.45 -30.71
N ARG A 15 -28.02 13.22 -31.64
CA ARG A 15 -26.60 12.92 -31.37
C ARG A 15 -25.92 13.86 -30.37
N ARG A 16 -26.08 15.19 -30.51
CA ARG A 16 -25.42 16.16 -29.61
C ARG A 16 -25.83 16.01 -28.14
N ARG A 17 -27.12 15.71 -27.87
CA ARG A 17 -27.65 15.56 -26.51
C ARG A 17 -27.26 14.23 -25.89
N SER A 18 -27.35 13.16 -26.68
CA SER A 18 -26.92 11.83 -26.26
C SER A 18 -25.42 11.83 -25.95
N LEU A 19 -24.61 12.52 -26.76
CA LEU A 19 -23.17 12.66 -26.55
C LEU A 19 -22.85 13.40 -25.25
N THR A 20 -23.51 14.53 -24.94
CA THR A 20 -23.24 15.26 -23.70
C THR A 20 -23.55 14.43 -22.46
N ILE A 21 -24.67 13.70 -22.44
CA ILE A 21 -25.03 12.81 -21.33
C ILE A 21 -24.03 11.65 -21.24
N ALA A 22 -23.68 11.06 -22.39
CA ALA A 22 -22.71 9.97 -22.45
C ALA A 22 -21.33 10.39 -21.91
N LEU A 23 -20.86 11.60 -22.22
CA LEU A 23 -19.58 12.12 -21.71
C LEU A 23 -19.61 12.32 -20.20
N ILE A 24 -20.68 12.93 -19.67
CA ILE A 24 -20.84 13.12 -18.22
C ILE A 24 -20.89 11.77 -17.50
N MET A 25 -21.66 10.81 -18.01
CA MET A 25 -21.74 9.47 -17.44
C MET A 25 -20.40 8.74 -17.50
N THR A 26 -19.69 8.83 -18.63
CA THR A 26 -18.35 8.23 -18.79
C THR A 26 -17.39 8.80 -17.75
N LEU A 27 -17.41 10.12 -17.54
CA LEU A 27 -16.59 10.78 -16.52
C LEU A 27 -16.93 10.29 -15.11
N ILE A 28 -18.22 10.23 -14.75
CA ILE A 28 -18.69 9.74 -13.44
C ILE A 28 -18.24 8.29 -13.22
N PHE A 29 -18.50 7.40 -14.19
CA PHE A 29 -18.09 6.00 -14.10
C PHE A 29 -16.57 5.86 -13.97
N THR A 30 -15.80 6.60 -14.78
CA THR A 30 -14.33 6.54 -14.73
C THR A 30 -13.80 6.98 -13.36
N LEU A 31 -14.35 8.06 -12.80
CA LEU A 31 -13.96 8.57 -11.50
C LEU A 31 -14.30 7.57 -10.37
N LEU A 32 -15.50 7.01 -10.37
CA LEU A 32 -15.93 6.02 -9.37
C LEU A 32 -15.14 4.71 -9.46
N ILE A 33 -14.88 4.21 -10.68
CA ILE A 33 -14.02 3.04 -10.89
C ILE A 33 -12.62 3.33 -10.34
N GLY A 34 -12.07 4.51 -10.64
CA GLY A 34 -10.75 4.92 -10.16
C GLY A 34 -10.67 4.94 -8.64
N THR A 35 -11.59 5.62 -7.96
CA THR A 35 -11.52 5.75 -6.49
C THR A 35 -11.73 4.41 -5.77
N LEU A 36 -12.69 3.58 -6.21
CA LEU A 36 -12.95 2.26 -5.61
C LEU A 36 -11.81 1.28 -5.86
N THR A 37 -11.18 1.33 -7.04
CA THR A 37 -10.01 0.51 -7.36
C THR A 37 -8.85 0.84 -6.41
N VAL A 38 -8.55 2.12 -6.19
CA VAL A 38 -7.49 2.53 -5.26
C VAL A 38 -7.83 2.15 -3.82
N GLN A 39 -9.09 2.28 -3.39
CA GLN A 39 -9.54 1.83 -2.07
C GLN A 39 -9.30 0.34 -1.85
N GLN A 40 -9.63 -0.49 -2.84
CA GLN A 40 -9.41 -1.93 -2.77
C GLN A 40 -7.92 -2.28 -2.70
N THR A 41 -7.09 -1.61 -3.50
CA THR A 41 -5.63 -1.76 -3.43
C THR A 41 -5.10 -1.38 -2.06
N MET A 42 -5.59 -0.29 -1.45
CA MET A 42 -5.21 0.09 -0.09
C MET A 42 -5.66 -0.93 0.96
N ALA A 43 -6.85 -1.54 0.79
CA ALA A 43 -7.33 -2.60 1.67
C ALA A 43 -6.48 -3.88 1.57
N GLN A 44 -6.09 -4.27 0.34
CA GLN A 44 -5.16 -5.38 0.11
C GLN A 44 -3.78 -5.09 0.69
N LEU A 45 -3.27 -3.86 0.52
CA LEU A 45 -2.00 -3.44 1.11
C LEU A 45 -2.04 -3.53 2.63
N LYS A 46 -3.11 -3.00 3.26
CA LYS A 46 -3.34 -3.12 4.71
C LYS A 46 -3.28 -4.58 5.16
N GLN A 47 -4.01 -5.45 4.47
CA GLN A 47 -4.07 -6.86 4.83
C GLN A 47 -2.73 -7.58 4.62
N SER A 48 -1.99 -7.23 3.57
CA SER A 48 -0.64 -7.75 3.33
C SER A 48 0.30 -7.33 4.46
N VAL A 49 0.27 -6.07 4.87
CA VAL A 49 1.05 -5.57 6.01
C VAL A 49 0.67 -6.32 7.28
N GLU A 50 -0.62 -6.44 7.61
CA GLU A 50 -1.09 -7.16 8.80
C GLU A 50 -0.71 -8.65 8.82
N ARG A 51 -0.74 -9.34 7.67
CA ARG A 51 -0.35 -10.77 7.59
C ARG A 51 1.15 -10.99 7.73
N ASN A 52 1.98 -10.08 7.22
CA ASN A 52 3.43 -10.20 7.28
C ASN A 52 3.98 -9.77 8.64
N ILE A 53 3.28 -8.90 9.39
CA ILE A 53 3.62 -8.57 10.77
C ILE A 53 3.31 -9.77 11.65
N ARG A 54 4.35 -10.54 12.01
CA ARG A 54 4.24 -11.53 13.07
C ARG A 54 4.04 -10.78 14.39
N ALA A 55 2.91 -11.02 15.05
CA ALA A 55 2.63 -10.46 16.37
C ALA A 55 3.76 -10.85 17.33
N GLY A 56 4.43 -9.87 17.90
CA GLY A 56 5.63 -10.09 18.68
C GLY A 56 6.06 -8.82 19.39
N PHE A 57 6.99 -8.96 20.32
CA PHE A 57 7.58 -7.85 21.03
C PHE A 57 9.10 -7.96 21.00
N SER A 58 9.77 -6.82 21.06
CA SER A 58 11.22 -6.71 21.14
C SER A 58 11.64 -6.12 22.47
N ILE A 59 12.71 -6.67 23.03
CA ILE A 59 13.41 -6.14 24.19
C ILE A 59 14.70 -5.50 23.69
N ALA A 60 14.92 -4.24 24.05
CA ALA A 60 16.18 -3.53 23.85
C ALA A 60 16.48 -2.69 25.10
N SER A 61 17.73 -2.29 25.30
CA SER A 61 18.04 -1.34 26.36
C SER A 61 17.46 0.05 26.03
N LYS A 62 17.07 0.81 27.08
CA LYS A 62 16.69 2.23 26.92
C LYS A 62 17.90 3.13 26.70
N GLN A 63 19.09 2.65 27.03
CA GLN A 63 20.33 3.39 26.82
C GLN A 63 20.83 3.14 25.39
N PRO A 64 21.32 4.16 24.66
CA PRO A 64 21.77 4.03 23.26
C PRO A 64 22.85 2.96 23.02
N SER A 65 23.68 2.67 24.03
CA SER A 65 24.73 1.65 24.02
C SER A 65 24.44 0.47 24.96
N GLY A 66 23.22 0.38 25.45
CA GLY A 66 22.87 -0.62 26.45
C GLY A 66 22.63 -1.99 25.83
N GLU A 67 23.09 -3.00 26.54
CA GLU A 67 23.03 -4.40 26.11
C GLU A 67 21.89 -5.16 26.80
N VAL A 68 21.39 -6.20 26.13
CA VAL A 68 20.46 -7.19 26.65
C VAL A 68 21.25 -8.47 26.96
N PRO A 69 21.30 -8.91 28.23
CA PRO A 69 21.96 -10.15 28.62
C PRO A 69 21.39 -11.37 27.91
N MET A 70 22.28 -12.18 27.33
CA MET A 70 21.90 -13.43 26.65
C MET A 70 21.11 -14.37 27.56
N GLU A 71 21.44 -14.44 28.85
CA GLU A 71 20.74 -15.29 29.81
C GLU A 71 19.30 -14.81 30.05
N MET A 72 19.09 -13.49 30.17
CA MET A 72 17.75 -12.90 30.23
C MET A 72 16.96 -13.22 28.96
N ALA A 73 17.59 -13.07 27.79
CA ALA A 73 16.93 -13.35 26.52
C ALA A 73 16.52 -14.84 26.40
N ARG A 74 17.38 -15.76 26.82
CA ARG A 74 17.08 -17.19 26.87
C ARG A 74 15.98 -17.54 27.87
N GLN A 75 15.88 -16.82 28.98
CA GLN A 75 14.80 -17.02 29.95
C GLN A 75 13.44 -16.65 29.36
N VAL A 76 13.37 -15.51 28.65
CA VAL A 76 12.15 -15.08 27.94
C VAL A 76 11.81 -16.04 26.80
N GLN A 77 12.82 -16.53 26.06
CA GLN A 77 12.63 -17.52 24.99
C GLN A 77 11.90 -18.78 25.47
N ARG A 78 12.16 -19.22 26.71
CA ARG A 78 11.54 -20.43 27.30
C ARG A 78 10.14 -20.18 27.87
N ALA A 79 9.65 -18.95 27.85
CA ALA A 79 8.32 -18.62 28.36
C ALA A 79 7.23 -19.23 27.47
N HIS A 80 6.18 -19.78 28.09
CA HIS A 80 5.05 -20.36 27.38
C HIS A 80 4.36 -19.31 26.50
N GLY A 81 4.10 -19.63 25.23
CA GLY A 81 3.47 -18.76 24.24
C GLY A 81 4.44 -18.10 23.25
N VAL A 82 5.76 -18.23 23.48
CA VAL A 82 6.78 -17.85 22.49
C VAL A 82 6.90 -18.96 21.45
N LYS A 83 6.53 -18.67 20.21
CA LYS A 83 6.64 -19.62 19.08
C LYS A 83 7.99 -19.54 18.38
N ALA A 84 8.51 -18.33 18.24
CA ALA A 84 9.78 -18.06 17.58
C ALA A 84 10.50 -16.88 18.25
N HIS A 85 11.81 -16.79 18.05
CA HIS A 85 12.63 -15.71 18.56
C HIS A 85 13.70 -15.34 17.53
N ASN A 86 14.18 -14.11 17.60
CA ASN A 86 15.32 -13.65 16.83
C ASN A 86 16.20 -12.76 17.73
N PHE A 87 17.40 -13.24 18.03
CA PHE A 87 18.39 -12.48 18.77
C PHE A 87 19.29 -11.73 17.80
N GLN A 88 19.58 -10.47 18.15
CA GLN A 88 20.29 -9.54 17.30
C GLN A 88 21.41 -8.86 18.08
N SER A 89 22.54 -8.67 17.40
CA SER A 89 23.66 -7.86 17.86
C SER A 89 24.04 -6.91 16.72
N GLU A 90 23.93 -5.61 16.97
CA GLU A 90 24.24 -4.56 16.01
C GLU A 90 25.58 -3.91 16.39
N THR A 91 26.39 -3.65 15.37
CA THR A 91 27.66 -2.96 15.51
C THR A 91 27.99 -2.24 14.21
N THR A 92 28.94 -1.34 14.24
CA THR A 92 29.63 -0.84 13.06
C THR A 92 30.96 -1.59 12.86
N ALA A 93 31.41 -1.72 11.62
CA ALA A 93 32.69 -2.36 11.28
C ALA A 93 33.26 -1.85 9.96
N GLU A 94 34.59 -1.92 9.82
CA GLU A 94 35.31 -1.65 8.58
C GLU A 94 35.25 -2.86 7.64
N LEU A 95 35.25 -2.59 6.34
CA LEU A 95 35.28 -3.59 5.28
C LEU A 95 36.56 -3.40 4.43
N PRO A 96 37.69 -4.03 4.82
CA PRO A 96 38.97 -3.83 4.15
C PRO A 96 38.90 -4.09 2.64
N GLY A 97 39.43 -3.17 1.84
CA GLY A 97 39.46 -3.30 0.38
C GLY A 97 38.07 -3.23 -0.27
N LYS A 98 37.10 -2.58 0.39
CA LYS A 98 35.76 -2.31 -0.15
C LYS A 98 35.40 -0.84 0.00
N GLN A 99 34.61 -0.35 -0.93
CA GLN A 99 34.11 1.02 -0.95
C GLN A 99 32.65 1.03 -0.48
N LEU A 100 32.36 1.82 0.55
CA LEU A 100 30.98 2.09 0.95
C LEU A 100 30.26 2.93 -0.11
N VAL A 101 28.94 2.85 -0.11
CA VAL A 101 28.06 3.69 -0.92
C VAL A 101 27.97 5.06 -0.26
N ASP A 102 28.18 6.11 -1.05
CA ASP A 102 28.18 7.49 -0.58
C ASP A 102 26.76 8.05 -0.44
N VAL A 103 26.55 8.95 0.51
CA VAL A 103 25.25 9.62 0.67
C VAL A 103 25.08 10.64 -0.47
N ALA A 104 24.16 10.38 -1.40
CA ALA A 104 23.81 11.37 -2.42
C ALA A 104 23.17 12.61 -1.76
N GLY A 105 23.84 13.76 -1.82
CA GLY A 105 23.31 15.05 -1.39
C GLY A 105 23.67 15.50 0.04
N SER A 106 24.41 14.70 0.81
CA SER A 106 24.98 15.14 2.08
C SER A 106 26.38 15.66 1.82
N GLY A 107 26.58 16.98 1.86
CA GLY A 107 27.90 17.63 1.79
C GLY A 107 28.81 17.35 3.00
N VAL A 108 28.55 16.29 3.76
CA VAL A 108 29.36 15.84 4.89
C VAL A 108 30.27 14.73 4.37
N GLN A 109 31.38 15.15 3.78
CA GLN A 109 32.47 14.26 3.41
C GLN A 109 33.29 14.04 4.67
N LEU A 110 33.32 12.81 5.20
CA LEU A 110 34.27 12.47 6.26
C LEU A 110 35.69 12.64 5.69
N ASP A 111 36.61 13.14 6.52
CA ASP A 111 38.02 13.28 6.16
C ASP A 111 38.56 11.95 5.61
N SER A 112 39.38 12.02 4.56
CA SER A 112 39.91 10.88 3.80
C SER A 112 40.75 9.88 4.63
N GLY A 113 41.00 10.18 5.91
CA GLY A 113 41.68 9.31 6.87
C GLY A 113 40.77 8.53 7.83
N ILE A 114 39.45 8.76 7.84
CA ILE A 114 38.50 7.96 8.63
C ILE A 114 37.85 6.95 7.68
N ALA A 115 38.23 5.68 7.79
CA ALA A 115 37.56 4.62 7.06
C ALA A 115 36.08 4.61 7.47
N GLY A 116 35.18 4.78 6.51
CA GLY A 116 33.75 4.69 6.78
C GLY A 116 33.41 3.30 7.31
N GLU A 117 32.63 3.24 8.39
CA GLU A 117 32.16 1.97 8.95
C GLU A 117 30.78 1.60 8.38
N ALA A 118 30.62 0.35 7.98
CA ALA A 118 29.35 -0.24 7.61
C ALA A 118 28.58 -0.66 8.86
N LYS A 119 27.24 -0.57 8.82
CA LYS A 119 26.40 -1.21 9.84
C LYS A 119 26.43 -2.72 9.63
N VAL A 120 26.69 -3.46 10.69
CA VAL A 120 26.67 -4.92 10.72
C VAL A 120 25.65 -5.38 11.74
N THR A 121 24.64 -6.12 11.28
CA THR A 121 23.63 -6.74 12.15
C THR A 121 23.80 -8.25 12.12
N GLY A 122 24.21 -8.84 13.24
CA GLY A 122 24.18 -10.28 13.43
C GLY A 122 22.81 -10.73 13.91
N ALA A 123 22.18 -11.66 13.22
CA ALA A 123 20.86 -12.19 13.57
C ALA A 123 20.87 -13.71 13.72
N THR A 124 19.94 -14.25 14.53
CA THR A 124 19.72 -15.71 14.59
C THR A 124 19.03 -16.22 13.32
N GLN A 125 18.12 -15.41 12.79
CA GLN A 125 17.37 -15.66 11.57
C GLN A 125 17.19 -14.33 10.83
N SER A 126 17.73 -14.22 9.61
CA SER A 126 17.64 -12.94 8.88
C SER A 126 16.23 -12.68 8.33
N ASP A 127 15.44 -13.71 8.02
CA ASP A 127 14.05 -13.57 7.57
C ASP A 127 13.11 -12.97 8.63
N LEU A 128 13.51 -13.05 9.90
CA LEU A 128 12.77 -12.53 11.05
C LEU A 128 13.21 -11.12 11.49
N LEU A 129 14.09 -10.46 10.73
CA LEU A 129 14.41 -9.05 10.97
C LEU A 129 13.23 -8.15 10.61
N SER A 130 13.08 -7.04 11.33
CA SER A 130 12.00 -6.06 11.11
C SER A 130 11.96 -5.55 9.67
N GLU A 131 13.13 -5.41 9.06
CA GLU A 131 13.32 -4.88 7.72
C GLU A 131 12.82 -5.86 6.65
N PHE A 132 13.03 -7.16 6.82
CA PHE A 132 12.52 -8.19 5.91
C PHE A 132 11.03 -8.48 6.15
N THR A 133 10.62 -8.62 7.41
CA THR A 133 9.21 -8.84 7.78
C THR A 133 8.32 -7.65 7.41
N GLY A 134 8.84 -6.43 7.54
CA GLY A 134 8.20 -5.20 7.11
C GLY A 134 8.30 -4.89 5.62
N ARG A 135 8.96 -5.75 4.81
CA ARG A 135 9.19 -5.57 3.37
C ARG A 135 9.98 -4.31 3.00
N PHE A 136 10.73 -3.74 3.95
CA PHE A 136 11.71 -2.71 3.64
C PHE A 136 12.89 -3.30 2.87
N TYR A 137 13.24 -4.56 3.18
CA TYR A 137 14.24 -5.37 2.47
C TYR A 137 13.58 -6.57 1.79
N GLN A 138 14.11 -6.92 0.61
CA GLN A 138 13.76 -8.10 -0.17
C GLN A 138 15.03 -8.87 -0.54
N LEU A 139 15.01 -10.18 -0.39
CA LEU A 139 16.11 -11.04 -0.83
C LEU A 139 16.00 -11.25 -2.34
N GLU A 140 17.02 -10.83 -3.08
CA GLU A 140 17.08 -10.92 -4.55
C GLU A 140 17.78 -12.21 -5.00
N GLN A 141 18.84 -12.60 -4.30
CA GLN A 141 19.65 -13.76 -4.64
C GLN A 141 20.10 -14.51 -3.38
N GLY A 142 20.25 -15.83 -3.50
CA GLY A 142 20.76 -16.67 -2.43
C GLY A 142 19.69 -17.09 -1.42
N LYS A 143 20.08 -17.24 -0.15
CA LYS A 143 19.21 -17.72 0.93
C LYS A 143 19.31 -16.84 2.17
N HIS A 144 18.24 -16.79 2.97
CA HIS A 144 18.28 -16.20 4.30
C HIS A 144 19.27 -16.95 5.22
N LEU A 145 19.79 -16.22 6.21
CA LEU A 145 20.69 -16.76 7.21
C LEU A 145 19.90 -17.39 8.34
N THR A 146 20.37 -18.54 8.81
CA THR A 146 19.80 -19.28 9.93
C THR A 146 20.86 -19.53 11.01
N LYS A 147 20.43 -19.97 12.18
CA LYS A 147 21.33 -20.33 13.30
C LYS A 147 22.37 -21.40 12.94
N ARG A 148 22.14 -22.19 11.89
CA ARG A 148 23.05 -23.26 11.45
C ARG A 148 24.17 -22.75 10.56
N ASP A 149 23.98 -21.59 9.93
CA ASP A 149 24.98 -21.00 9.06
C ASP A 149 26.10 -20.39 9.92
N GLN A 150 27.34 -20.61 9.49
CA GLN A 150 28.54 -20.07 10.14
C GLN A 150 29.24 -19.12 9.18
N ASN A 151 29.70 -17.98 9.71
CA ASN A 151 30.47 -16.99 8.98
C ASN A 151 29.82 -16.64 7.64
N ALA A 152 28.53 -16.33 7.67
CA ALA A 152 27.72 -16.09 6.49
C ALA A 152 27.16 -14.67 6.53
N ALA A 153 27.11 -14.01 5.37
CA ALA A 153 26.61 -12.65 5.26
C ALA A 153 25.62 -12.47 4.10
N LEU A 154 24.68 -11.56 4.29
CA LEU A 154 23.89 -10.94 3.24
C LEU A 154 24.38 -9.52 3.05
N VAL A 155 24.51 -9.13 1.79
CA VAL A 155 25.02 -7.81 1.40
C VAL A 155 23.95 -7.07 0.60
N HIS A 156 23.92 -5.74 0.73
CA HIS A 156 23.01 -4.93 -0.06
C HIS A 156 23.43 -4.92 -1.54
N LYS A 157 22.44 -4.91 -2.46
CA LYS A 157 22.65 -4.95 -3.92
C LYS A 157 23.57 -3.84 -4.42
N THR A 158 23.32 -2.60 -4.04
CA THR A 158 24.14 -1.44 -4.46
C THR A 158 25.61 -1.58 -4.00
N PHE A 159 25.82 -2.05 -2.77
CA PHE A 159 27.17 -2.30 -2.26
C PHE A 159 27.85 -3.45 -3.01
N ALA A 160 27.11 -4.52 -3.30
CA ALA A 160 27.61 -5.65 -4.06
C ALA A 160 28.00 -5.26 -5.48
N GLU A 161 27.17 -4.48 -6.18
CA GLU A 161 27.45 -3.99 -7.53
C GLU A 161 28.67 -3.06 -7.56
N LYS A 162 28.78 -2.11 -6.62
CA LYS A 162 29.93 -1.20 -6.51
C LYS A 162 31.26 -1.93 -6.28
N ASN A 163 31.22 -3.05 -5.56
CA ASN A 163 32.40 -3.82 -5.17
C ASN A 163 32.59 -5.12 -5.96
N GLY A 164 31.75 -5.41 -6.96
CA GLY A 164 31.82 -6.63 -7.76
C GLY A 164 31.55 -7.93 -6.99
N ILE A 165 30.81 -7.88 -5.89
CA ILE A 165 30.56 -9.02 -4.99
C ILE A 165 29.41 -9.89 -5.52
N LYS A 166 29.60 -11.20 -5.49
CA LYS A 166 28.59 -12.21 -5.84
C LYS A 166 28.35 -13.18 -4.68
N PRO A 167 27.20 -13.88 -4.65
CA PRO A 167 27.01 -14.98 -3.71
C PRO A 167 28.12 -16.04 -3.89
N GLY A 168 28.74 -16.45 -2.78
CA GLY A 168 29.89 -17.34 -2.72
C GLY A 168 31.22 -16.63 -2.43
N ASP A 169 31.30 -15.31 -2.64
CA ASP A 169 32.53 -14.55 -2.39
C ASP A 169 32.83 -14.43 -0.91
N LYS A 170 34.11 -14.29 -0.58
CA LYS A 170 34.58 -14.02 0.78
C LYS A 170 34.77 -12.53 1.01
N LEU A 171 34.38 -12.07 2.20
CA LEU A 171 34.50 -10.69 2.63
C LEU A 171 35.09 -10.66 4.04
N ASP A 172 36.09 -9.81 4.25
CA ASP A 172 36.64 -9.57 5.57
C ASP A 172 35.89 -8.42 6.25
N ILE A 173 35.52 -8.62 7.50
CA ILE A 173 34.92 -7.61 8.36
C ILE A 173 35.86 -7.39 9.54
N THR A 174 36.24 -6.14 9.81
CA THR A 174 37.17 -5.80 10.89
C THR A 174 36.56 -4.78 11.85
N LYS A 175 36.67 -5.04 13.15
CA LYS A 175 36.27 -4.10 14.21
C LYS A 175 37.26 -4.20 15.37
N ASP A 176 37.79 -3.06 15.84
CA ASP A 176 38.66 -2.96 17.02
C ASP A 176 39.80 -4.02 17.01
N GLY A 177 40.43 -4.22 15.84
CA GLY A 177 41.51 -5.20 15.64
C GLY A 177 41.06 -6.66 15.48
N ARG A 178 39.78 -7.00 15.69
CA ARG A 178 39.22 -8.32 15.41
C ARG A 178 38.78 -8.42 13.96
N ARG A 179 39.29 -9.42 13.24
CA ARG A 179 38.93 -9.70 11.85
C ARG A 179 38.16 -11.01 11.75
N VAL A 180 37.03 -10.99 11.05
CA VAL A 180 36.24 -12.17 10.73
C VAL A 180 35.96 -12.21 9.23
N THR A 181 36.34 -13.31 8.58
CA THR A 181 36.01 -13.57 7.18
C THR A 181 34.64 -14.24 7.10
N VAL A 182 33.77 -13.71 6.25
CA VAL A 182 32.43 -14.23 5.97
C VAL A 182 32.28 -14.62 4.51
N THR A 183 31.39 -15.56 4.22
CA THR A 183 30.98 -15.94 2.88
C THR A 183 29.63 -15.31 2.57
N VAL A 184 29.53 -14.62 1.43
CA VAL A 184 28.30 -13.96 0.99
C VAL A 184 27.30 -15.03 0.56
N SER A 185 26.26 -15.22 1.36
CA SER A 185 25.22 -16.23 1.12
C SER A 185 24.06 -15.72 0.26
N GLY A 186 23.96 -14.40 0.09
CA GLY A 186 22.89 -13.78 -0.67
C GLY A 186 23.02 -12.27 -0.77
N ILE A 187 22.22 -11.71 -1.67
CA ILE A 187 22.13 -10.28 -1.94
C ILE A 187 20.69 -9.85 -1.69
N PHE A 188 20.52 -8.77 -0.92
CA PHE A 188 19.22 -8.17 -0.67
C PHE A 188 19.17 -6.74 -1.22
N SER A 189 17.97 -6.26 -1.51
CA SER A 189 17.73 -4.86 -1.89
C SER A 189 16.69 -4.25 -0.97
N GLY A 190 16.73 -2.93 -0.81
CA GLY A 190 15.72 -2.22 -0.08
C GLY A 190 16.16 -0.83 0.32
N LYS A 191 15.33 -0.13 1.08
CA LYS A 191 15.68 1.20 1.62
C LYS A 191 15.34 1.24 3.10
N GLY A 192 16.13 2.03 3.83
CA GLY A 192 15.86 2.28 5.23
C GLY A 192 14.51 2.96 5.40
N GLU A 193 13.83 2.65 6.51
CA GLU A 193 12.56 3.30 6.89
C GLU A 193 12.72 4.82 7.04
N LYS A 194 13.92 5.28 7.44
CA LYS A 194 14.26 6.69 7.66
C LYS A 194 15.36 7.13 6.70
N PRO A 195 15.34 8.41 6.27
CA PRO A 195 16.49 9.00 5.58
C PRO A 195 17.73 8.87 6.46
N ALA A 196 18.80 8.28 5.91
CA ALA A 196 20.06 8.12 6.62
C ALA A 196 20.75 9.47 6.79
N VAL A 197 21.22 9.76 8.01
CA VAL A 197 22.00 10.97 8.32
C VAL A 197 23.50 10.68 8.20
N LEU A 198 23.92 9.47 8.58
CA LEU A 198 25.29 8.97 8.45
C LEU A 198 25.38 7.84 7.41
N GLN A 199 26.58 7.60 6.86
CA GLN A 199 26.84 6.50 5.92
C GLN A 199 26.55 5.13 6.53
N SER A 200 26.79 4.96 7.84
CA SER A 200 26.48 3.74 8.59
C SER A 200 24.97 3.50 8.75
N ASP A 201 24.15 4.55 8.69
CA ASP A 201 22.69 4.43 8.77
C ASP A 201 22.05 4.09 7.41
N MET A 202 22.83 4.10 6.32
CA MET A 202 22.34 3.76 4.99
C MET A 202 22.04 2.27 4.90
N ALA A 203 20.84 1.94 4.41
CA ALA A 203 20.50 0.56 4.06
C ALA A 203 21.47 -0.02 3.02
N GLU A 204 21.98 0.84 2.15
CA GLU A 204 22.95 0.49 1.12
C GLU A 204 24.30 0.03 1.70
N ASN A 205 24.67 0.44 2.92
CA ASN A 205 25.89 0.04 3.62
C ASN A 205 25.62 -0.93 4.78
N HIS A 206 24.47 -1.59 4.77
CA HIS A 206 24.09 -2.54 5.81
C HIS A 206 24.51 -3.96 5.41
N LEU A 207 25.32 -4.58 6.25
CA LEU A 207 25.67 -5.99 6.20
C LEU A 207 24.89 -6.79 7.25
N ILE A 208 24.31 -7.92 6.84
CA ILE A 208 23.58 -8.79 7.77
C ILE A 208 24.36 -10.09 7.90
N THR A 209 24.71 -10.50 9.12
CA THR A 209 25.49 -11.71 9.39
C THR A 209 24.73 -12.66 10.30
N ASN A 210 25.25 -13.86 10.51
CA ASN A 210 24.79 -14.73 11.60
C ASN A 210 25.22 -14.15 12.96
N LEU A 211 24.39 -14.33 13.99
CA LEU A 211 24.63 -13.77 15.34
C LEU A 211 26.03 -14.09 15.89
N ALA A 212 26.51 -15.32 15.69
CA ALA A 212 27.82 -15.74 16.19
C ALA A 212 28.97 -14.89 15.60
N THR A 213 28.85 -14.47 14.33
CA THR A 213 29.85 -13.63 13.66
C THR A 213 29.86 -12.21 14.22
N ALA A 214 28.70 -11.61 14.47
CA ALA A 214 28.65 -10.31 15.13
C ALA A 214 29.21 -10.36 16.56
N GLN A 215 28.93 -11.42 17.31
CA GLN A 215 29.49 -11.62 18.66
C GLN A 215 31.02 -11.84 18.64
N GLN A 216 31.55 -12.51 17.61
CA GLN A 216 33.00 -12.63 17.40
C GLN A 216 33.64 -11.27 17.10
N LEU A 217 32.98 -10.43 16.28
CA LEU A 217 33.45 -9.09 15.94
C LEU A 217 33.44 -8.15 17.15
N THR A 218 32.38 -8.15 17.95
CA THR A 218 32.27 -7.31 19.15
C THR A 218 33.08 -7.85 20.33
N GLY A 219 33.40 -9.15 20.33
CA GLY A 219 33.98 -9.83 21.49
C GLY A 219 33.00 -9.96 22.67
N SER A 220 31.71 -9.72 22.44
CA SER A 220 30.66 -9.74 23.46
C SER A 220 29.56 -10.72 23.08
N GLN A 221 29.10 -11.51 24.05
CA GLN A 221 27.95 -12.41 23.89
C GLN A 221 26.60 -11.70 24.08
N GLN A 222 26.64 -10.40 24.36
CA GLN A 222 25.49 -9.58 24.66
C GLN A 222 24.72 -9.23 23.40
N LEU A 223 23.44 -8.90 23.56
CA LEU A 223 22.53 -8.61 22.46
C LEU A 223 22.19 -7.12 22.45
N THR A 224 22.00 -6.53 21.28
CA THR A 224 21.42 -5.19 21.18
C THR A 224 19.89 -5.27 21.22
N ARG A 225 19.33 -6.36 20.69
CA ARG A 225 17.88 -6.57 20.63
C ARG A 225 17.54 -8.05 20.69
N ALA A 226 16.49 -8.37 21.43
CA ALA A 226 15.90 -9.71 21.46
C ALA A 226 14.41 -9.63 21.10
N THR A 227 14.04 -10.23 19.98
CA THR A 227 12.67 -10.22 19.46
C THR A 227 12.00 -11.57 19.66
N TYR A 228 10.74 -11.57 20.10
CA TYR A 228 9.94 -12.77 20.34
C TYR A 228 8.62 -12.66 19.60
N PHE A 229 8.18 -13.76 19.01
CA PHE A 229 6.95 -13.85 18.25
C PHE A 229 5.96 -14.76 18.98
N ALA A 230 4.75 -14.24 19.18
CA ALA A 230 3.64 -14.97 19.77
C ALA A 230 3.12 -16.02 18.78
N GLU A 231 2.56 -17.10 19.32
CA GLU A 231 1.87 -18.11 18.51
C GLU A 231 0.58 -17.55 17.87
N HIS A 232 -0.13 -16.70 18.61
CA HIS A 232 -1.33 -16.02 18.15
C HIS A 232 -1.30 -14.52 18.49
N PRO A 233 -1.81 -13.64 17.60
CA PRO A 233 -1.78 -12.19 17.83
C PRO A 233 -2.46 -11.70 19.10
N HIS A 234 -3.58 -12.31 19.48
CA HIS A 234 -4.35 -11.93 20.67
C HIS A 234 -3.63 -12.25 22.00
N GLN A 235 -2.60 -13.10 21.98
CA GLN A 235 -1.84 -13.47 23.18
C GLN A 235 -0.67 -12.53 23.46
N LEU A 236 -0.38 -11.58 22.56
CA LEU A 236 0.81 -10.71 22.67
C LEU A 236 0.84 -9.91 23.96
N LYS A 237 -0.31 -9.40 24.42
CA LYS A 237 -0.41 -8.65 25.68
C LYS A 237 -0.05 -9.54 26.88
N LEU A 238 -0.66 -10.73 26.96
CA LEU A 238 -0.37 -11.72 28.01
C LEU A 238 1.08 -12.17 27.99
N LEU A 239 1.66 -12.36 26.81
CA LEU A 239 3.07 -12.72 26.62
C LEU A 239 4.01 -11.63 27.13
N THR A 240 3.69 -10.38 26.82
CA THR A 240 4.45 -9.19 27.25
C THR A 240 4.38 -9.02 28.76
N ASP A 241 3.19 -9.17 29.34
CA ASP A 241 2.99 -9.07 30.80
C ASP A 241 3.73 -10.20 31.52
N ARG A 242 3.68 -11.43 30.98
CA ARG A 242 4.45 -12.57 31.51
C ARG A 242 5.96 -12.34 31.43
N ALA A 243 6.45 -11.76 30.33
CA ALA A 243 7.87 -11.40 30.22
C ALA A 243 8.24 -10.42 31.35
N LYS A 244 7.44 -9.36 31.58
CA LYS A 244 7.66 -8.39 32.67
C LYS A 244 7.59 -8.99 34.07
N SER A 245 6.91 -10.12 34.25
CA SER A 245 6.85 -10.83 35.53
C SER A 245 8.04 -11.74 35.82
N LEU A 246 9.03 -11.84 34.90
CA LEU A 246 10.20 -12.68 35.14
C LEU A 246 11.03 -12.15 36.33
N PRO A 247 11.41 -13.04 37.28
CA PRO A 247 12.22 -12.66 38.43
C PRO A 247 13.64 -12.29 37.99
N ASN A 248 14.31 -11.43 38.77
CA ASN A 248 15.70 -11.02 38.60
C ASN A 248 16.01 -10.18 37.34
N VAL A 249 15.01 -9.49 36.79
CA VAL A 249 15.19 -8.55 35.67
C VAL A 249 14.76 -7.13 36.07
N ASP A 250 15.65 -6.16 35.91
CA ASP A 250 15.33 -4.74 36.09
C ASP A 250 14.67 -4.16 34.82
N TRP A 251 13.36 -4.32 34.70
CA TRP A 251 12.56 -3.81 33.58
C TRP A 251 12.56 -2.28 33.45
N LYS A 252 13.10 -1.52 34.41
CA LYS A 252 13.24 -0.07 34.25
C LYS A 252 14.30 0.28 33.20
N LYS A 253 15.32 -0.57 33.04
CA LYS A 253 16.44 -0.39 32.10
C LYS A 253 16.11 -0.77 30.66
N PHE A 254 15.10 -1.61 30.47
CA PHE A 254 14.73 -2.14 29.15
C PHE A 254 13.47 -1.49 28.61
N SER A 255 13.42 -1.33 27.29
CA SER A 255 12.23 -0.99 26.53
C SER A 255 11.61 -2.27 25.98
N LEU A 256 10.31 -2.45 26.20
CA LEU A 256 9.52 -3.47 25.51
C LEU A 256 8.69 -2.75 24.45
N THR A 257 9.03 -3.00 23.21
CA THR A 257 8.32 -2.44 22.06
C THR A 257 7.51 -3.54 21.41
N ASP A 258 6.20 -3.32 21.31
CA ASP A 258 5.34 -4.16 20.47
C ASP A 258 5.75 -3.95 19.01
N ASN A 259 6.12 -5.02 18.32
CA ASN A 259 6.54 -4.93 16.93
C ASN A 259 5.40 -4.40 16.03
N GLY A 260 4.14 -4.67 16.38
CA GLY A 260 2.97 -4.10 15.72
C GLY A 260 2.81 -2.59 15.97
N ALA A 261 3.30 -2.06 17.10
CA ALA A 261 3.27 -0.63 17.37
C ALA A 261 4.20 0.17 16.45
N VAL A 262 5.30 -0.44 15.99
CA VAL A 262 6.20 0.18 14.98
C VAL A 262 5.45 0.40 13.66
N PHE A 263 4.59 -0.55 13.28
CA PHE A 263 3.77 -0.46 12.06
C PHE A 263 2.42 0.22 12.27
N ALA A 264 2.05 0.57 13.50
CA ALA A 264 0.80 1.26 13.78
C ALA A 264 0.72 2.59 13.01
N GLY A 265 1.83 3.31 12.86
CA GLY A 265 1.90 4.52 12.03
C GLY A 265 1.60 4.25 10.55
N VAL A 266 2.13 3.15 9.99
CA VAL A 266 1.86 2.74 8.60
C VAL A 266 0.39 2.37 8.44
N LEU A 267 -0.16 1.56 9.35
CA LEU A 267 -1.57 1.17 9.33
C LEU A 267 -2.51 2.39 9.51
N GLN A 268 -2.13 3.34 10.36
CA GLN A 268 -2.84 4.60 10.54
C GLN A 268 -2.80 5.47 9.28
N ASN A 269 -1.66 5.55 8.60
CA ASN A 269 -1.54 6.26 7.32
C ASN A 269 -2.42 5.62 6.24
N ILE A 270 -2.42 4.28 6.15
CA ILE A 270 -3.30 3.57 5.21
C ILE A 270 -4.77 3.83 5.55
N ALA A 271 -5.16 3.78 6.83
CA ALA A 271 -6.51 4.10 7.27
C ALA A 271 -6.90 5.56 6.97
N GLY A 272 -5.97 6.51 7.13
CA GLY A 272 -6.14 7.91 6.76
C GLY A 272 -6.40 8.08 5.26
N ILE A 273 -5.60 7.43 4.42
CA ILE A 273 -5.79 7.41 2.96
C ILE A 273 -7.14 6.78 2.59
N GLN A 274 -7.52 5.67 3.22
CA GLN A 274 -8.82 5.03 3.01
C GLN A 274 -9.97 5.98 3.34
N ASN A 275 -9.87 6.76 4.43
CA ASN A 275 -10.88 7.74 4.79
C ASN A 275 -10.97 8.88 3.77
N ILE A 276 -9.82 9.42 3.33
CA ILE A 276 -9.76 10.44 2.28
C ILE A 276 -10.41 9.94 0.98
N LEU A 277 -10.09 8.71 0.57
CA LEU A 277 -10.67 8.10 -0.62
C LEU A 277 -12.17 7.85 -0.47
N THR A 278 -12.65 7.55 0.74
CA THR A 278 -14.08 7.38 1.02
C THR A 278 -14.82 8.69 0.86
N ILE A 279 -14.28 9.76 1.44
CA ILE A 279 -14.81 11.13 1.27
C ILE A 279 -14.78 11.52 -0.21
N ALA A 280 -13.67 11.25 -0.92
CA ALA A 280 -13.55 11.54 -2.35
C ALA A 280 -14.56 10.76 -3.20
N THR A 281 -14.83 9.49 -2.87
CA THR A 281 -15.82 8.66 -3.58
C THR A 281 -17.24 9.20 -3.36
N ILE A 282 -17.59 9.55 -2.12
CA ILE A 282 -18.90 10.16 -1.81
C ILE A 282 -19.03 11.53 -2.50
N GLY A 283 -17.98 12.35 -2.47
CA GLY A 283 -17.94 13.66 -3.13
C GLY A 283 -18.10 13.54 -4.64
N ALA A 284 -17.39 12.61 -5.28
CA ALA A 284 -17.51 12.29 -6.70
C ALA A 284 -18.94 11.86 -7.07
N ALA A 285 -19.55 11.00 -6.26
CA ALA A 285 -20.92 10.55 -6.46
C ALA A 285 -21.94 11.69 -6.29
N ALA A 286 -21.78 12.54 -5.27
CA ALA A 286 -22.66 13.68 -5.03
C ALA A 286 -22.55 14.75 -6.13
N ALA A 287 -21.33 15.08 -6.56
CA ALA A 287 -21.10 16.00 -7.67
C ALA A 287 -21.67 15.43 -8.98
N GLY A 288 -21.42 14.14 -9.25
CA GLY A 288 -21.99 13.43 -10.38
C GLY A 288 -23.53 13.46 -10.36
N LEU A 289 -24.13 13.21 -9.20
CA LEU A 289 -25.57 13.27 -9.01
C LEU A 289 -26.12 14.67 -9.29
N ALA A 290 -25.48 15.73 -8.79
CA ALA A 290 -25.92 17.11 -8.97
C ALA A 290 -25.85 17.54 -10.45
N VAL A 291 -24.68 17.34 -11.09
CA VAL A 291 -24.46 17.71 -12.49
C VAL A 291 -25.38 16.92 -13.42
N LEU A 292 -25.48 15.60 -13.23
CA LEU A 292 -26.33 14.77 -14.06
C LEU A 292 -27.81 15.13 -13.87
N SER A 293 -28.27 15.34 -12.63
CA SER A 293 -29.66 15.77 -12.37
C SER A 293 -29.98 17.08 -13.08
N LEU A 294 -29.08 18.08 -13.00
CA LEU A 294 -29.28 19.37 -13.65
C LEU A 294 -29.44 19.23 -15.17
N VAL A 295 -28.55 18.48 -15.82
CA VAL A 295 -28.60 18.24 -17.26
C VAL A 295 -29.88 17.49 -17.65
N LEU A 296 -30.29 16.48 -16.87
CA LEU A 296 -31.51 15.74 -17.11
C LEU A 296 -32.75 16.63 -16.94
N VAL A 297 -32.79 17.56 -15.98
CA VAL A 297 -33.91 18.51 -15.82
C VAL A 297 -34.09 19.36 -17.07
N PHE A 298 -33.01 19.95 -17.61
CA PHE A 298 -33.08 20.72 -18.85
C PHE A 298 -33.55 19.86 -20.03
N TRP A 299 -33.12 18.61 -20.07
CA TRP A 299 -33.50 17.69 -21.13
C TRP A 299 -34.98 17.32 -21.09
N VAL A 300 -35.53 16.98 -19.92
CA VAL A 300 -36.96 16.68 -19.77
C VAL A 300 -37.79 17.93 -20.04
N ARG A 301 -37.33 19.13 -19.59
CA ARG A 301 -37.97 20.41 -19.93
C ARG A 301 -38.09 20.64 -21.44
N GLY A 302 -37.02 20.37 -22.19
CA GLY A 302 -37.00 20.49 -23.64
C GLY A 302 -37.94 19.52 -24.39
N ARG A 303 -38.52 18.53 -23.69
CA ARG A 303 -39.53 17.59 -24.23
C ARG A 303 -40.90 17.76 -23.57
N LEU A 304 -41.13 18.78 -22.74
CA LEU A 304 -42.40 18.96 -22.04
C LEU A 304 -43.59 19.08 -23.00
N HIS A 305 -43.39 19.73 -24.15
CA HIS A 305 -44.45 19.87 -25.17
C HIS A 305 -44.83 18.50 -25.77
N GLU A 306 -43.84 17.68 -26.12
CA GLU A 306 -44.05 16.31 -26.62
C GLU A 306 -44.73 15.42 -25.54
N ILE A 307 -44.28 15.54 -24.29
CA ILE A 307 -44.85 14.82 -23.14
C ILE A 307 -46.30 15.22 -22.90
N GLY A 308 -46.63 16.51 -23.02
CA GLY A 308 -47.99 17.04 -22.91
C GLY A 308 -48.93 16.47 -23.98
N ILE A 309 -48.49 16.41 -25.24
CA ILE A 309 -49.27 15.81 -26.33
C ILE A 309 -49.50 14.31 -26.08
N LEU A 310 -48.45 13.58 -25.68
CA LEU A 310 -48.54 12.14 -25.39
C LEU A 310 -49.50 11.83 -24.23
N LEU A 311 -49.51 12.67 -23.19
CA LEU A 311 -50.45 12.59 -22.07
C LEU A 311 -51.89 12.84 -22.53
N SER A 312 -52.12 13.82 -23.40
CA SER A 312 -53.45 14.13 -23.95
C SER A 312 -54.01 13.02 -24.83
N ILE A 313 -53.15 12.23 -25.49
CA ILE A 313 -53.53 11.05 -26.29
C ILE A 313 -53.77 9.81 -25.39
N GLY A 314 -53.59 9.92 -24.06
CA GLY A 314 -53.89 8.86 -23.10
C GLY A 314 -52.70 7.99 -22.71
N THR A 315 -51.46 8.38 -23.06
CA THR A 315 -50.25 7.64 -22.65
C THR A 315 -50.02 7.81 -21.16
N SER A 316 -49.80 6.72 -20.41
CA SER A 316 -49.60 6.81 -18.97
C SER A 316 -48.25 7.46 -18.61
N LYS A 317 -48.21 8.23 -17.50
CA LYS A 317 -46.98 8.85 -16.98
C LYS A 317 -45.85 7.80 -16.77
N ARG A 318 -46.21 6.58 -16.35
CA ARG A 318 -45.26 5.48 -16.12
C ARG A 318 -44.60 4.98 -17.41
N GLN A 319 -45.35 4.90 -18.52
CA GLN A 319 -44.78 4.48 -19.81
C GLN A 319 -43.78 5.51 -20.36
N ILE A 320 -44.05 6.81 -20.18
CA ILE A 320 -43.14 7.89 -20.58
C ILE A 320 -41.84 7.82 -19.78
N ILE A 321 -41.92 7.62 -18.46
CA ILE A 321 -40.74 7.47 -17.60
C ILE A 321 -39.98 6.18 -17.92
N GLY A 322 -40.67 5.07 -18.17
CA GLY A 322 -40.06 3.81 -18.58
C GLY A 322 -39.27 3.95 -19.87
N GLN A 323 -39.79 4.70 -20.85
CA GLN A 323 -39.04 5.01 -22.07
C GLN A 323 -37.81 5.88 -21.79
N PHE A 324 -37.92 6.90 -20.93
CA PHE A 324 -36.79 7.75 -20.57
C PHE A 324 -35.69 6.97 -19.82
N LEU A 325 -36.07 6.14 -18.84
CA LEU A 325 -35.14 5.27 -18.12
C LEU A 325 -34.46 4.27 -19.07
N ALA A 326 -35.18 3.73 -20.04
CA ALA A 326 -34.60 2.86 -21.07
C ALA A 326 -33.61 3.62 -21.98
N GLU A 327 -33.91 4.87 -22.37
CA GLU A 327 -32.98 5.74 -23.10
C GLU A 327 -31.69 5.98 -22.29
N LEU A 328 -31.81 6.29 -21.00
CA LEU A 328 -30.67 6.49 -20.10
C LEU A 328 -29.88 5.21 -19.85
N ALA A 329 -30.54 4.06 -19.73
CA ALA A 329 -29.87 2.78 -19.52
C ALA A 329 -28.98 2.39 -20.71
N ILE A 330 -29.44 2.64 -21.95
CA ILE A 330 -28.63 2.41 -23.15
C ILE A 330 -27.39 3.33 -23.15
N ILE A 331 -27.57 4.61 -22.84
CA ILE A 331 -26.45 5.56 -22.77
C ILE A 331 -25.47 5.16 -21.66
N ALA A 332 -25.97 4.82 -20.47
CA ALA A 332 -25.18 4.38 -19.33
C ALA A 332 -24.35 3.13 -19.66
N LEU A 333 -24.94 2.16 -20.39
CA LEU A 333 -24.24 0.95 -20.82
C LEU A 333 -23.08 1.31 -21.75
N VAL A 334 -23.31 2.13 -22.76
CA VAL A 334 -22.25 2.57 -23.68
C VAL A 334 -21.16 3.34 -22.92
N SER A 335 -21.54 4.28 -22.06
CA SER A 335 -20.62 5.04 -21.21
C SER A 335 -19.80 4.17 -20.27
N SER A 336 -20.39 3.10 -19.71
CA SER A 336 -19.67 2.17 -18.83
C SER A 336 -18.59 1.40 -19.56
N VAL A 337 -18.84 1.00 -20.81
CA VAL A 337 -17.83 0.35 -21.67
C VAL A 337 -16.68 1.31 -21.97
N PHE A 338 -16.98 2.56 -22.31
CA PHE A 338 -15.95 3.58 -22.51
C PHE A 338 -15.16 3.88 -21.23
N ALA A 339 -15.82 3.95 -20.08
CA ALA A 339 -15.16 4.18 -18.79
C ALA A 339 -14.19 3.04 -18.43
N LEU A 340 -14.58 1.78 -18.69
CA LEU A 340 -13.69 0.62 -18.52
C LEU A 340 -12.50 0.67 -19.49
N ALA A 341 -12.73 1.01 -20.75
CA ALA A 341 -11.66 1.15 -21.75
C ALA A 341 -10.66 2.25 -21.33
N ILE A 342 -11.16 3.43 -20.96
CA ILE A 342 -10.34 4.54 -20.45
C ILE A 342 -9.60 4.13 -19.17
N GLY A 343 -10.26 3.43 -18.26
CA GLY A 343 -9.65 2.92 -17.04
C GLY A 343 -8.49 1.96 -17.33
N SER A 344 -8.65 1.06 -18.29
CA SER A 344 -7.58 0.12 -18.68
C SER A 344 -6.37 0.82 -19.31
N VAL A 345 -6.60 1.79 -20.20
CA VAL A 345 -5.53 2.54 -20.87
C VAL A 345 -4.80 3.44 -19.88
N THR A 346 -5.54 4.16 -19.03
CA THR A 346 -4.96 5.03 -18.00
C THR A 346 -4.16 4.18 -17.00
N SER A 347 -4.64 2.99 -16.62
CA SER A 347 -3.91 2.06 -15.76
C SER A 347 -2.59 1.61 -16.40
N SER A 348 -2.60 1.23 -17.69
CA SER A 348 -1.37 0.84 -18.39
C SER A 348 -0.37 1.98 -18.54
N GLN A 349 -0.85 3.21 -18.79
CA GLN A 349 0.02 4.38 -18.92
C GLN A 349 0.62 4.80 -17.58
N ILE A 350 -0.18 4.82 -16.51
CA ILE A 350 0.33 5.09 -15.15
C ILE A 350 1.35 4.02 -14.77
N SER A 351 1.07 2.74 -15.03
CA SER A 351 2.02 1.66 -14.77
C SER A 351 3.32 1.83 -15.56
N THR A 352 3.24 2.19 -16.84
CA THR A 352 4.42 2.43 -17.69
C THR A 352 5.20 3.66 -17.25
N ALA A 353 4.53 4.77 -16.92
CA ALA A 353 5.15 6.01 -16.45
C ALA A 353 5.82 5.84 -15.10
N LEU A 354 5.18 5.11 -14.17
CA LEU A 354 5.78 4.74 -12.90
C LEU A 354 7.02 3.87 -13.13
N THR A 355 6.94 2.86 -14.00
CA THR A 355 8.07 1.99 -14.32
C THR A 355 9.22 2.76 -14.98
N ALA A 356 8.93 3.70 -15.89
CA ALA A 356 9.93 4.52 -16.58
C ALA A 356 10.62 5.55 -15.64
N GLN A 357 9.91 6.09 -14.65
CA GLN A 357 10.53 6.89 -13.59
C GLN A 357 11.37 6.04 -12.62
N THR A 358 11.01 4.77 -12.43
CA THR A 358 11.78 3.81 -11.62
C THR A 358 13.11 3.40 -12.26
N ASP A 359 13.25 3.46 -13.59
CA ASP A 359 14.53 3.18 -14.26
C ASP A 359 15.57 4.30 -14.02
N GLN A 360 15.14 5.54 -13.73
CA GLN A 360 16.04 6.68 -13.50
C GLN A 360 16.34 6.93 -12.01
N ASN A 361 15.47 6.47 -11.11
CA ASN A 361 15.69 6.51 -9.67
C ASN A 361 15.49 5.10 -9.12
N GLN A 362 16.57 4.45 -8.65
CA GLN A 362 16.59 3.14 -7.96
C GLN A 362 15.79 3.13 -6.62
N ARG A 363 14.63 3.79 -6.57
CA ARG A 363 13.64 3.67 -5.50
C ARG A 363 12.43 2.92 -6.06
N THR A 364 12.13 1.85 -5.35
CA THR A 364 10.86 1.11 -5.31
C THR A 364 10.71 -0.04 -6.30
N GLU A 365 10.45 -1.20 -5.70
CA GLU A 365 9.93 -2.43 -6.28
C GLU A 365 8.94 -2.15 -7.41
N LYS A 366 8.91 -3.04 -8.42
CA LYS A 366 7.74 -3.17 -9.27
C LYS A 366 6.56 -3.44 -8.35
N THR A 367 5.81 -2.40 -8.00
CA THR A 367 4.47 -2.55 -7.43
C THR A 367 3.68 -3.26 -8.52
N VAL A 368 3.70 -4.59 -8.49
CA VAL A 368 2.84 -5.41 -9.32
C VAL A 368 1.45 -5.01 -8.87
N VAL A 369 0.81 -4.14 -9.67
CA VAL A 369 -0.59 -3.79 -9.52
C VAL A 369 -1.31 -5.10 -9.75
N GLN A 370 -1.58 -5.82 -8.66
CA GLN A 370 -2.29 -7.07 -8.71
C GLN A 370 -3.65 -6.76 -9.33
N ALA A 371 -4.01 -7.53 -10.37
CA ALA A 371 -5.21 -7.27 -11.15
C ALA A 371 -6.40 -7.04 -10.20
N THR A 372 -7.02 -5.87 -10.31
CA THR A 372 -8.11 -5.49 -9.42
C THR A 372 -9.22 -6.54 -9.54
N PRO A 373 -9.76 -7.06 -8.43
CA PRO A 373 -10.81 -8.07 -8.50
C PRO A 373 -11.97 -7.60 -9.38
N ILE A 374 -12.51 -8.49 -10.22
CA ILE A 374 -13.67 -8.21 -11.09
C ILE A 374 -14.85 -7.67 -10.24
N ALA A 375 -14.98 -8.15 -9.01
CA ALA A 375 -15.96 -7.68 -8.04
C ALA A 375 -15.90 -6.17 -7.78
N THR A 376 -14.72 -5.55 -7.78
CA THR A 376 -14.56 -4.11 -7.55
C THR A 376 -15.08 -3.29 -8.73
N TYR A 377 -14.83 -3.73 -9.96
CA TYR A 377 -15.42 -3.10 -11.15
C TYR A 377 -16.95 -3.21 -11.15
N LEU A 378 -17.48 -4.39 -10.77
CA LEU A 378 -18.93 -4.57 -10.63
C LEU A 378 -19.52 -3.65 -9.56
N GLN A 379 -18.88 -3.55 -8.39
CA GLN A 379 -19.30 -2.61 -7.33
C GLN A 379 -19.29 -1.15 -7.84
N ALA A 380 -18.23 -0.72 -8.51
CA ALA A 380 -18.15 0.63 -9.05
C ALA A 380 -19.23 0.93 -10.09
N LEU A 381 -19.51 -0.04 -10.99
CA LEU A 381 -20.60 0.08 -11.95
C LEU A 381 -21.94 0.15 -11.25
N THR A 382 -22.23 -0.74 -10.28
CA THR A 382 -23.50 -0.71 -9.54
C THR A 382 -23.72 0.65 -8.86
N PHE A 383 -22.67 1.21 -8.25
CA PHE A 383 -22.73 2.52 -7.62
C PHE A 383 -22.96 3.65 -8.63
N GLY A 384 -22.29 3.61 -9.79
CA GLY A 384 -22.53 4.56 -10.88
C GLY A 384 -23.95 4.47 -11.45
N TYR A 385 -24.48 3.26 -11.66
CA TYR A 385 -25.87 3.06 -12.10
C TYR A 385 -26.88 3.57 -11.07
N MET A 386 -26.57 3.43 -9.78
CA MET A 386 -27.38 4.01 -8.71
C MET A 386 -27.40 5.54 -8.77
N VAL A 387 -26.24 6.19 -8.97
CA VAL A 387 -26.16 7.65 -9.16
C VAL A 387 -27.02 8.09 -10.35
N VAL A 388 -26.93 7.37 -11.47
CA VAL A 388 -27.73 7.64 -12.67
C VAL A 388 -29.22 7.55 -12.41
N LEU A 389 -29.65 6.48 -11.73
CA LEU A 389 -31.06 6.25 -11.39
C LEU A 389 -31.60 7.33 -10.44
N LEU A 390 -30.83 7.68 -9.41
CA LEU A 390 -31.19 8.75 -8.47
C LEU A 390 -31.28 10.10 -9.18
N SER A 391 -30.35 10.41 -10.07
CA SER A 391 -30.41 11.64 -10.88
C SER A 391 -31.62 11.69 -11.80
N ALA A 392 -31.99 10.56 -12.42
CA ALA A 392 -33.16 10.47 -13.26
C ALA A 392 -34.46 10.67 -12.47
N ILE A 393 -34.55 10.10 -11.27
CA ILE A 393 -35.68 10.31 -10.36
C ILE A 393 -35.75 11.77 -9.92
N ALA A 394 -34.63 12.35 -9.48
CA ALA A 394 -34.56 13.74 -9.06
C ALA A 394 -34.98 14.71 -10.18
N ALA A 395 -34.57 14.43 -11.43
CA ALA A 395 -34.92 15.24 -12.59
C ALA A 395 -36.39 15.12 -13.02
N THR A 396 -37.01 13.96 -12.83
CA THR A 396 -38.40 13.69 -13.26
C THR A 396 -39.43 14.03 -12.19
N ALA A 397 -39.06 13.99 -10.91
CA ALA A 397 -39.98 14.24 -9.78
C ALA A 397 -40.72 15.59 -9.83
N PRO A 398 -40.09 16.75 -10.16
CA PRO A 398 -40.80 18.04 -10.25
C PRO A 398 -41.86 18.07 -11.34
N ILE A 399 -41.63 17.33 -12.43
CA ILE A 399 -42.50 17.29 -13.61
C ILE A 399 -43.68 16.34 -13.36
N MET A 400 -43.45 15.26 -12.62
CA MET A 400 -44.51 14.34 -12.20
C MET A 400 -45.57 14.99 -11.32
N ARG A 401 -45.16 15.93 -10.45
CA ARG A 401 -46.03 16.66 -9.52
C ARG A 401 -46.92 17.70 -10.21
N GLN A 402 -46.64 18.07 -11.46
CA GLN A 402 -47.48 19.01 -12.20
C GLN A 402 -48.64 18.29 -12.88
N SER A 403 -49.82 18.92 -12.86
CA SER A 403 -50.98 18.44 -13.60
C SER A 403 -50.82 18.74 -15.10
N PRO A 404 -51.38 17.92 -16.01
CA PRO A 404 -51.29 18.14 -17.46
C PRO A 404 -51.76 19.55 -17.87
N LYS A 405 -52.80 20.07 -17.19
CA LYS A 405 -53.33 21.43 -17.40
C LYS A 405 -52.33 22.52 -17.01
N GLN A 406 -51.56 22.35 -15.93
CA GLN A 406 -50.55 23.33 -15.51
C GLN A 406 -49.31 23.32 -16.40
N ILE A 407 -48.95 22.16 -16.97
CA ILE A 407 -47.85 22.05 -17.94
C ILE A 407 -48.23 22.83 -19.22
N LEU A 408 -49.47 22.69 -19.69
CA LEU A 408 -50.00 23.38 -20.88
C LEU A 408 -50.29 24.88 -20.63
N ALA A 409 -50.71 25.27 -19.42
CA ALA A 409 -51.02 26.67 -19.09
C ALA A 409 -49.78 27.55 -18.88
N LYS A 410 -48.60 26.98 -18.56
CA LYS A 410 -47.33 27.72 -18.50
C LYS A 410 -46.71 28.01 -19.87
N LEU A 411 -47.44 27.69 -20.94
CA LEU A 411 -47.02 27.82 -22.34
C LEU A 411 -47.90 28.81 -23.13
N SER A 412 -48.84 29.52 -22.48
CA SER A 412 -49.52 30.70 -23.05
C SER A 412 -48.72 31.97 -22.81
#